data_AF-A0A9W6W2S4-F1
#
_entry.id   AF-A0A9W6W2S4-F1
#
_cell.length_a   1.000
_cell.length_b   1.000
_cell.length_c   1.000
_cell.angle_alpha   90.00
_cell.angle_beta   90.00
_cell.angle_gamma   90.00
#
_symmetry.space_group_name_H-M   'P 1'
#
loop_
_entity.id
_entity.type
_entity.pdbx_description
1 polymer ?
#
loop_
_entity_poly.entity_id
_entity_poly.type
_entity_poly.pdbx_seq_one_letter_code
_entity_poly.pdbx_strand_id
1 'polypeptide(L)'
;MPGTSGHPGPPPRPLTRPARVTLPHPLRPAYDPRVMLPPRAAWLVQGGVLLAAGLVVLLFGVSLTTVRVATVVAMLVVARHQWTRAQGARVGRVAAVLLAVLGVVGLFSPAMPVGLAWGWTAAGWLAAGVGGLFTRDADVVAGWWLFAGLVTATSPYRMFLDLGAYTGGFLVVAGLLSALRGLWRPRGVWTRWVAGVGAVLLLAAYGGLVLRADRIREAQDRLAAFYEVPVEVPAGAPGDLIRVAPMERKGSWRILYWSQDRYGHMTVASGTVWAPTERQGVERGILAWTHGTVGLAAQCAPSRNPDPAYRMPWLDDALKRGWVVTATDYAGAAGTGDTERYMVAADQARDALNSARAARHLTATGAGDRLMVFGASQGGLVALEAAAIAGEYAPDLRLQGVAASAPASDLGAMVDAGGGLGDWWVGSMIARVYPEVYPAARPEAILTPEGLGRYREVSTAVCDTDIVAAIPRAVAMSRFGAFFAVDPMSDPDWRAALEDNRAPDMPPGVPVLLAQGTEDELVPPRFTRSLVDRYCAMGTPVAALWLDGVGHDGSSEAGPSVLEWFGSGSVQENCP
;
A
#
# COMPACT_ATOMS: atom_id res chain seq x y z
N MET A 1 -35.98 7.47 -92.72
CA MET A 1 -35.11 6.55 -93.49
C MET A 1 -34.49 5.53 -92.52
N PRO A 2 -34.21 4.31 -92.98
CA PRO A 2 -34.70 3.04 -92.41
C PRO A 2 -33.68 2.41 -91.41
N GLY A 3 -33.92 1.28 -90.73
CA GLY A 3 -34.88 0.24 -91.02
C GLY A 3 -34.94 -0.87 -89.97
N THR A 4 -35.93 -1.72 -90.21
CA THR A 4 -36.38 -2.88 -89.46
C THR A 4 -35.95 -4.18 -90.13
N SER A 5 -35.71 -5.22 -89.34
CA SER A 5 -35.90 -6.65 -89.65
C SER A 5 -35.89 -7.41 -88.31
N GLY A 6 -36.58 -8.51 -88.05
CA GLY A 6 -37.45 -9.39 -88.84
C GLY A 6 -38.02 -10.51 -87.93
N HIS A 7 -39.08 -11.15 -88.44
CA HIS A 7 -39.79 -12.43 -88.15
C HIS A 7 -39.06 -13.63 -87.47
N PRO A 8 -39.72 -14.82 -87.21
CA PRO A 8 -41.15 -15.23 -87.08
C PRO A 8 -41.49 -16.32 -85.99
N GLY A 9 -42.79 -16.61 -85.75
CA GLY A 9 -43.33 -18.00 -85.63
C GLY A 9 -43.80 -18.57 -84.25
N PRO A 10 -45.02 -19.17 -84.12
CA PRO A 10 -45.74 -19.54 -82.86
C PRO A 10 -45.52 -21.04 -82.45
N PRO A 11 -46.07 -21.65 -81.34
CA PRO A 11 -47.40 -21.52 -80.67
C PRO A 11 -47.31 -21.68 -79.10
N PRO A 12 -48.32 -22.09 -78.27
CA PRO A 12 -49.80 -22.15 -78.33
C PRO A 12 -50.51 -21.37 -77.16
N ARG A 13 -51.86 -21.35 -77.13
CA ARG A 13 -52.69 -21.06 -75.92
C ARG A 13 -52.62 -22.24 -74.93
N PRO A 14 -53.07 -22.19 -73.65
CA PRO A 14 -53.70 -21.12 -72.85
C PRO A 14 -53.08 -20.98 -71.42
N LEU A 15 -53.59 -20.05 -70.59
CA LEU A 15 -54.04 -20.28 -69.20
C LEU A 15 -54.26 -18.93 -68.49
N THR A 16 -55.50 -18.71 -68.08
CA THR A 16 -55.92 -17.65 -67.16
C THR A 16 -55.15 -17.77 -65.85
N ARG A 17 -54.54 -16.66 -65.40
CA ARG A 17 -53.88 -16.60 -64.09
C ARG A 17 -54.90 -16.87 -62.98
N PRO A 18 -54.59 -17.74 -62.01
CA PRO A 18 -55.44 -17.91 -60.83
C PRO A 18 -55.40 -16.63 -59.99
N ALA A 19 -56.54 -16.31 -59.36
CA ALA A 19 -56.61 -15.32 -58.31
C ALA A 19 -55.57 -15.65 -57.23
N ARG A 20 -54.74 -14.67 -56.84
CA ARG A 20 -53.88 -14.80 -55.67
C ARG A 20 -54.77 -14.98 -54.45
N VAL A 21 -54.84 -16.20 -53.93
CA VAL A 21 -55.22 -16.44 -52.54
C VAL A 21 -54.16 -15.78 -51.67
N THR A 22 -54.55 -14.69 -51.00
CA THR A 22 -53.79 -14.11 -49.90
C THR A 22 -53.74 -15.14 -48.77
N LEU A 23 -52.61 -15.83 -48.63
CA LEU A 23 -52.33 -16.59 -47.42
C LEU A 23 -52.31 -15.62 -46.23
N PRO A 24 -53.00 -15.92 -45.11
CA PRO A 24 -52.86 -15.12 -43.91
C PRO A 24 -51.39 -15.14 -43.49
N HIS A 25 -50.85 -13.95 -43.18
CA HIS A 25 -49.52 -13.78 -42.64
C HIS A 25 -49.21 -14.86 -41.59
N PRO A 26 -48.02 -15.49 -41.59
CA PRO A 26 -47.61 -16.27 -40.43
C PRO A 26 -47.68 -15.29 -39.24
N LEU A 27 -48.45 -15.67 -38.22
CA LEU A 27 -48.52 -14.99 -36.95
C LEU A 27 -47.08 -14.76 -36.49
N ARG A 28 -46.57 -13.54 -36.71
CA ARG A 28 -45.44 -13.05 -35.95
C ARG A 28 -45.90 -13.18 -34.50
N PRO A 29 -45.15 -13.86 -33.61
CA PRO A 29 -45.48 -13.76 -32.20
C PRO A 29 -45.58 -12.28 -31.89
N ALA A 30 -46.74 -11.86 -31.39
CA ALA A 30 -47.00 -10.51 -30.93
C ALA A 30 -46.08 -10.30 -29.72
N TYR A 31 -44.83 -9.97 -30.00
CA TYR A 31 -43.88 -9.50 -29.02
C TYR A 31 -44.30 -8.07 -28.73
N ASP A 32 -45.01 -7.87 -27.62
CA ASP A 32 -45.48 -6.56 -27.20
C ASP A 32 -44.28 -5.62 -26.95
N PRO A 33 -44.06 -4.58 -27.77
CA PRO A 33 -42.94 -3.66 -27.59
C PRO A 33 -43.17 -2.68 -26.43
N ARG A 34 -44.33 -2.71 -25.75
CA ARG A 34 -44.72 -1.73 -24.73
C ARG A 34 -44.07 -1.91 -23.35
N VAL A 35 -43.23 -2.93 -23.16
CA VAL A 35 -42.50 -3.16 -21.88
C VAL A 35 -41.00 -2.82 -21.99
N MET A 36 -40.53 -2.32 -23.14
CA MET A 36 -39.11 -1.95 -23.31
C MET A 36 -38.91 -0.43 -23.30
N LEU A 37 -38.02 0.03 -22.40
CA LEU A 37 -37.52 1.40 -22.40
C LEU A 37 -36.92 1.75 -23.78
N PRO A 38 -37.15 2.97 -24.29
CA PRO A 38 -36.45 3.46 -25.48
C PRO A 38 -34.94 3.26 -25.35
N PRO A 39 -34.19 3.01 -26.44
CA PRO A 39 -32.77 2.65 -26.36
C PRO A 39 -31.90 3.64 -25.58
N ARG A 40 -32.24 4.93 -25.64
CA ARG A 40 -31.59 6.01 -24.86
C ARG A 40 -31.91 5.91 -23.37
N ALA A 41 -33.17 5.72 -23.01
CA ALA A 41 -33.60 5.60 -21.62
C ALA A 41 -32.99 4.37 -20.94
N ALA A 42 -32.85 3.25 -21.66
CA ALA A 42 -32.19 2.05 -21.13
C ALA A 42 -30.70 2.29 -20.76
N TRP A 43 -29.99 3.10 -21.55
CA TRP A 43 -28.59 3.47 -21.28
C TRP A 43 -28.47 4.44 -20.10
N LEU A 44 -29.37 5.42 -20.00
CA LEU A 44 -29.41 6.36 -18.87
C LEU A 44 -29.74 5.65 -17.55
N VAL A 45 -30.71 4.74 -17.55
CA VAL A 45 -31.08 3.97 -16.36
C VAL A 45 -29.94 3.05 -15.92
N GLN A 46 -29.34 2.29 -16.84
CA GLN A 46 -28.17 1.49 -16.52
C GLN A 46 -27.02 2.37 -16.00
N GLY A 47 -26.74 3.48 -16.68
CA GLY A 47 -25.68 4.41 -16.30
C GLY A 47 -25.88 4.97 -14.89
N GLY A 48 -27.10 5.42 -14.57
CA GLY A 48 -27.45 5.92 -13.25
C GLY A 48 -27.32 4.87 -12.15
N VAL A 49 -27.78 3.64 -12.38
CA VAL A 49 -27.68 2.56 -11.39
C VAL A 49 -26.23 2.15 -11.15
N LEU A 50 -25.43 1.99 -12.21
CA LEU A 50 -24.01 1.65 -12.08
C LEU A 50 -23.22 2.77 -11.40
N LEU A 51 -23.50 4.03 -11.75
CA LEU A 51 -22.88 5.19 -11.12
C LEU A 51 -23.22 5.25 -9.63
N ALA A 52 -24.49 5.07 -9.27
CA ALA A 52 -24.92 5.05 -7.87
C ALA A 52 -24.30 3.87 -7.10
N ALA A 53 -24.28 2.66 -7.68
CA ALA A 53 -23.65 1.50 -7.06
C ALA A 53 -22.14 1.70 -6.86
N GLY A 54 -21.45 2.26 -7.86
CA GLY A 54 -20.04 2.60 -7.78
C GLY A 54 -19.76 3.67 -6.73
N LEU A 55 -20.55 4.73 -6.70
CA LEU A 55 -20.48 5.76 -5.66
C LEU A 55 -20.78 5.19 -4.28
N VAL A 56 -21.72 4.26 -4.13
CA VAL A 56 -21.99 3.60 -2.83
C VAL A 56 -20.82 2.73 -2.38
N VAL A 57 -20.19 1.98 -3.29
CA VAL A 57 -18.97 1.21 -2.96
C VAL A 57 -17.83 2.14 -2.62
N LEU A 58 -17.67 3.24 -3.36
CA LEU A 58 -16.64 4.22 -3.06
C LEU A 58 -16.92 4.85 -1.70
N LEU A 59 -18.11 5.42 -1.46
CA LEU A 59 -18.47 6.18 -0.26
C LEU A 59 -18.66 5.32 1.00
N PHE A 60 -19.17 4.09 0.87
CA PHE A 60 -19.60 3.23 1.98
C PHE A 60 -19.04 1.80 1.89
N GLY A 61 -18.09 1.53 0.99
CA GLY A 61 -17.49 0.20 0.74
C GLY A 61 -16.55 -0.30 1.82
N VAL A 62 -16.79 0.08 3.07
CA VAL A 62 -16.10 -0.42 4.26
C VAL A 62 -16.54 -1.84 4.65
N SER A 63 -17.39 -2.50 3.85
CA SER A 63 -17.76 -3.91 4.07
C SER A 63 -17.80 -4.71 2.77
N LEU A 64 -17.45 -5.99 2.86
CA LEU A 64 -17.56 -6.94 1.74
C LEU A 64 -19.00 -7.16 1.30
N THR A 65 -19.94 -6.97 2.22
CA THR A 65 -21.37 -6.95 1.90
C THR A 65 -21.72 -5.83 0.94
N THR A 66 -21.25 -4.61 1.20
CA THR A 66 -21.51 -3.44 0.33
C THR A 66 -20.97 -3.67 -1.07
N VAL A 67 -19.70 -4.10 -1.18
CA VAL A 67 -19.06 -4.41 -2.47
C VAL A 67 -19.84 -5.51 -3.21
N ARG A 68 -20.17 -6.60 -2.54
CA ARG A 68 -20.93 -7.72 -3.10
C ARG A 68 -22.31 -7.30 -3.60
N VAL A 69 -23.08 -6.57 -2.79
CA VAL A 69 -24.43 -6.12 -3.16
C VAL A 69 -24.37 -5.21 -4.40
N ALA A 70 -23.43 -4.27 -4.44
CA ALA A 70 -23.23 -3.41 -5.60
C ALA A 70 -22.85 -4.20 -6.86
N THR A 71 -21.95 -5.18 -6.74
CA THR A 71 -21.56 -6.06 -7.84
C THR A 71 -22.74 -6.91 -8.33
N VAL A 72 -23.56 -7.47 -7.42
CA VAL A 72 -24.80 -8.20 -7.77
C VAL A 72 -25.75 -7.30 -8.55
N VAL A 73 -26.02 -6.08 -8.05
CA VAL A 73 -26.88 -5.11 -8.73
C VAL A 73 -26.37 -4.82 -10.13
N ALA A 74 -25.07 -4.58 -10.28
CA ALA A 74 -24.45 -4.32 -11.57
C ALA A 74 -24.59 -5.51 -12.53
N MET A 75 -24.29 -6.73 -12.08
CA MET A 75 -24.44 -7.96 -12.89
C MET A 75 -25.87 -8.14 -13.38
N LEU A 76 -26.87 -7.96 -12.52
CA LEU A 76 -28.28 -8.13 -12.88
C LEU A 76 -28.77 -7.05 -13.86
N VAL A 77 -28.36 -5.79 -13.66
CA VAL A 77 -28.70 -4.69 -14.57
C VAL A 77 -28.09 -4.91 -15.95
N VAL A 78 -26.81 -5.30 -16.01
CA VAL A 78 -26.11 -5.58 -17.27
C VAL A 78 -26.68 -6.83 -17.95
N ALA A 79 -26.97 -7.90 -17.20
CA ALA A 79 -27.60 -9.11 -17.72
C ALA A 79 -28.94 -8.80 -18.40
N ARG A 80 -29.79 -8.01 -17.73
CA ARG A 80 -31.07 -7.56 -18.30
C ARG A 80 -30.83 -6.76 -19.59
N HIS A 81 -29.91 -5.80 -19.58
CA HIS A 81 -29.61 -5.01 -20.76
C HIS A 81 -29.18 -5.88 -21.95
N GLN A 82 -28.22 -6.78 -21.73
CA GLN A 82 -27.71 -7.67 -22.76
C GLN A 82 -28.78 -8.61 -23.31
N TRP A 83 -29.61 -9.19 -22.43
CA TRP A 83 -30.72 -10.05 -22.84
C TRP A 83 -31.65 -9.34 -23.83
N THR A 84 -32.01 -8.10 -23.54
CA THR A 84 -32.91 -7.31 -24.41
C THR A 84 -32.26 -6.86 -25.73
N ARG A 85 -30.93 -6.77 -25.77
CA ARG A 85 -30.17 -6.24 -26.92
C ARG A 85 -29.44 -7.32 -27.74
N ALA A 86 -29.50 -8.58 -27.33
CA ALA A 86 -28.83 -9.69 -28.01
C ALA A 86 -29.36 -9.82 -29.45
N GLN A 87 -28.45 -9.83 -30.45
CA GLN A 87 -28.80 -9.87 -31.88
C GLN A 87 -29.32 -11.24 -32.35
N GLY A 88 -29.99 -12.03 -31.51
CA GLY A 88 -30.29 -13.44 -31.77
C GLY A 88 -29.09 -14.38 -31.59
N ALA A 89 -27.88 -13.84 -31.44
CA ALA A 89 -26.65 -14.57 -31.12
C ALA A 89 -26.83 -15.41 -29.84
N ARG A 90 -26.58 -16.72 -29.94
CA ARG A 90 -26.64 -17.65 -28.79
C ARG A 90 -25.66 -17.22 -27.70
N VAL A 91 -24.48 -16.74 -28.09
CA VAL A 91 -23.40 -16.32 -27.17
C VAL A 91 -23.83 -15.16 -26.25
N GLY A 92 -24.47 -14.11 -26.78
CA GLY A 92 -24.94 -12.99 -25.97
C GLY A 92 -26.03 -13.37 -24.96
N ARG A 93 -26.92 -14.30 -25.32
CA ARG A 93 -27.94 -14.84 -24.39
C ARG A 93 -27.34 -15.73 -23.31
N VAL A 94 -26.37 -16.58 -23.67
CA VAL A 94 -25.64 -17.40 -22.70
C VAL A 94 -24.87 -16.52 -21.71
N ALA A 95 -24.17 -15.49 -22.18
CA ALA A 95 -23.48 -14.54 -21.30
C ALA A 95 -24.43 -13.82 -20.33
N ALA A 96 -25.61 -13.38 -20.80
CA ALA A 96 -26.62 -12.76 -19.95
C ALA A 96 -27.16 -13.73 -18.88
N VAL A 97 -27.38 -15.01 -19.23
CA VAL A 97 -27.78 -16.04 -18.25
C VAL A 97 -26.67 -16.29 -17.24
N LEU A 98 -25.41 -16.40 -17.68
CA LEU A 98 -24.27 -16.57 -16.79
C LEU A 98 -24.13 -15.40 -15.80
N LEU A 99 -24.28 -14.16 -16.26
CA LEU A 99 -24.30 -12.97 -15.39
C LEU A 99 -25.43 -13.02 -14.37
N ALA A 100 -26.64 -13.42 -14.78
CA ALA A 100 -27.76 -13.55 -13.87
C ALA A 100 -27.51 -14.62 -12.80
N VAL A 101 -26.95 -15.78 -13.20
CA VAL A 101 -26.55 -16.85 -12.28
C VAL A 101 -25.48 -16.35 -11.31
N LEU A 102 -24.45 -15.66 -11.79
CA LEU A 102 -23.41 -15.08 -10.93
C LEU A 102 -24.00 -14.06 -9.94
N GLY A 103 -24.97 -13.23 -10.37
CA GLY A 103 -25.69 -12.33 -9.48
C GLY A 103 -26.48 -13.05 -8.39
N VAL A 104 -27.19 -14.14 -8.75
CA VAL A 104 -27.92 -14.98 -7.79
C VAL A 104 -26.97 -15.66 -6.80
N VAL A 105 -25.87 -16.24 -7.28
CA VAL A 105 -24.83 -16.83 -6.42
C VAL A 105 -24.30 -15.80 -5.43
N GLY A 106 -24.02 -14.57 -5.88
CA GLY A 106 -23.58 -13.47 -5.02
C GLY A 106 -24.61 -13.12 -3.93
N LEU A 107 -25.91 -13.15 -4.23
CA LEU A 107 -26.98 -12.90 -3.27
C LEU A 107 -27.00 -13.95 -2.14
N PHE A 108 -26.87 -15.23 -2.50
CA PHE A 108 -26.95 -16.37 -1.57
C PHE A 108 -25.62 -16.73 -0.89
N SER A 109 -24.55 -15.95 -1.10
CA SER A 109 -23.23 -16.17 -0.49
C SER A 109 -22.83 -15.03 0.46
N PRO A 110 -23.48 -14.86 1.63
CA PRO A 110 -23.22 -13.74 2.54
C PRO A 110 -21.82 -13.73 3.17
N ALA A 111 -21.19 -14.89 3.29
CA ALA A 111 -19.87 -15.07 3.89
C ALA A 111 -18.80 -15.43 2.85
N MET A 112 -18.83 -14.78 1.69
CA MET A 112 -17.86 -15.05 0.62
C MET A 112 -16.45 -14.62 1.04
N PRO A 113 -15.43 -15.50 1.08
CA PRO A 113 -14.06 -15.08 1.37
C PRO A 113 -13.53 -14.10 0.31
N VAL A 114 -12.66 -13.18 0.68
CA VAL A 114 -12.14 -12.12 -0.21
C VAL A 114 -11.57 -12.70 -1.51
N GLY A 115 -10.77 -13.77 -1.44
CA GLY A 115 -10.22 -14.42 -2.64
C GLY A 115 -11.28 -14.98 -3.59
N LEU A 116 -12.38 -15.51 -3.05
CA LEU A 116 -13.50 -15.99 -3.87
C LEU A 116 -14.31 -14.81 -4.43
N ALA A 117 -14.45 -13.73 -3.68
CA ALA A 117 -15.08 -12.48 -4.14
C ALA A 117 -14.31 -11.84 -5.30
N TRP A 118 -12.98 -11.89 -5.29
CA TRP A 118 -12.14 -11.48 -6.41
C TRP A 118 -12.44 -12.28 -7.69
N GLY A 119 -12.39 -13.61 -7.59
CA GLY A 119 -12.66 -14.48 -8.74
C GLY A 119 -14.07 -14.30 -9.28
N TRP A 120 -15.06 -14.20 -8.39
CA TRP A 120 -16.47 -13.98 -8.73
C TRP A 120 -16.69 -12.63 -9.43
N THR A 121 -16.10 -11.55 -8.89
CA THR A 121 -16.21 -10.20 -9.45
C THR A 121 -15.55 -10.14 -10.84
N ALA A 122 -14.35 -10.71 -10.98
CA ALA A 122 -13.66 -10.79 -12.27
C ALA A 122 -14.46 -11.56 -13.32
N ALA A 123 -15.01 -12.73 -12.94
CA ALA A 123 -15.85 -13.53 -13.83
C ALA A 123 -17.10 -12.76 -14.29
N GLY A 124 -17.72 -11.98 -13.39
CA GLY A 124 -18.82 -11.09 -13.72
C GLY A 124 -18.45 -10.03 -14.75
N TRP A 125 -17.36 -9.30 -14.54
CA TRP A 125 -16.90 -8.27 -15.48
C TRP A 125 -16.51 -8.85 -16.84
N LEU A 126 -15.83 -9.99 -16.87
CA LEU A 126 -15.51 -10.68 -18.12
C LEU A 126 -16.77 -11.14 -18.87
N ALA A 127 -17.75 -11.72 -18.16
CA ALA A 127 -19.02 -12.12 -18.76
C ALA A 127 -19.81 -10.90 -19.29
N ALA A 128 -19.78 -9.77 -18.56
CA ALA A 128 -20.35 -8.50 -19.00
C ALA A 128 -19.68 -7.98 -20.28
N GLY A 129 -18.35 -8.04 -20.35
CA GLY A 129 -17.60 -7.65 -21.52
C GLY A 129 -17.90 -8.52 -22.75
N VAL A 130 -17.77 -9.84 -22.60
CA VAL A 130 -18.02 -10.82 -23.67
C VAL A 130 -19.45 -10.71 -24.18
N GLY A 131 -20.44 -10.69 -23.28
CA GLY A 131 -21.85 -10.55 -23.68
C GLY A 131 -22.12 -9.23 -24.41
N GLY A 132 -21.48 -8.14 -23.98
CA GLY A 132 -21.57 -6.81 -24.60
C GLY A 132 -21.12 -6.78 -26.07
N LEU A 133 -20.06 -7.53 -26.42
CA LEU A 133 -19.55 -7.62 -27.79
C LEU A 133 -20.58 -8.19 -28.80
N PHE A 134 -21.54 -8.98 -28.33
CA PHE A 134 -22.57 -9.62 -29.17
C PHE A 134 -23.95 -8.93 -29.09
N THR A 135 -24.00 -7.71 -28.55
CA THR A 135 -25.22 -6.88 -28.53
C THR A 135 -25.31 -5.99 -29.78
N ARG A 136 -26.51 -5.45 -30.07
CA ARG A 136 -26.72 -4.53 -31.20
C ARG A 136 -25.86 -3.26 -31.18
N ASP A 137 -25.29 -2.92 -30.04
CA ASP A 137 -24.65 -1.64 -29.80
C ASP A 137 -23.20 -1.78 -29.31
N ALA A 138 -22.54 -2.92 -29.55
CA ALA A 138 -21.17 -3.22 -29.12
C ALA A 138 -20.20 -2.03 -29.27
N ASP A 139 -19.59 -1.61 -28.16
CA ASP A 139 -18.86 -0.35 -28.07
C ASP A 139 -17.85 -0.32 -26.90
N VAL A 140 -17.40 0.90 -26.54
CA VAL A 140 -16.45 1.20 -25.47
C VAL A 140 -16.86 0.64 -24.09
N VAL A 141 -18.17 0.45 -23.83
CA VAL A 141 -18.65 -0.11 -22.54
C VAL A 141 -18.31 -1.59 -22.43
N ALA A 142 -18.42 -2.36 -23.52
CA ALA A 142 -18.02 -3.77 -23.53
C ALA A 142 -16.49 -3.92 -23.37
N GLY A 143 -15.72 -3.05 -24.03
CA GLY A 143 -14.26 -2.99 -23.86
C GLY A 143 -13.85 -2.64 -22.42
N TRP A 144 -14.56 -1.69 -21.78
CA TRP A 144 -14.34 -1.33 -20.38
C TRP A 144 -14.60 -2.50 -19.42
N TRP A 145 -15.67 -3.26 -19.63
CA TRP A 145 -15.95 -4.44 -18.80
C TRP A 145 -14.88 -5.54 -18.94
N LEU A 146 -14.39 -5.79 -20.15
CA LEU A 146 -13.27 -6.71 -20.37
C LEU A 146 -12.01 -6.22 -19.67
N PHE A 147 -11.70 -4.93 -19.77
CA PHE A 147 -10.58 -4.32 -19.06
C PHE A 147 -10.72 -4.48 -17.55
N ALA A 148 -11.86 -4.09 -16.98
CA ALA A 148 -12.16 -4.22 -15.55
C ALA A 148 -12.05 -5.68 -15.08
N GLY A 149 -12.55 -6.64 -15.88
CA GLY A 149 -12.45 -8.06 -15.57
C GLY A 149 -11.02 -8.59 -15.62
N LEU A 150 -10.23 -8.18 -16.61
CA LEU A 150 -8.82 -8.55 -16.71
C LEU A 150 -8.02 -7.96 -15.54
N VAL A 151 -8.22 -6.69 -15.21
CA VAL A 151 -7.58 -6.03 -14.06
C VAL A 151 -7.95 -6.76 -12.77
N THR A 152 -9.23 -7.04 -12.55
CA THR A 152 -9.69 -7.73 -11.34
C THR A 152 -9.09 -9.14 -11.24
N ALA A 153 -9.02 -9.89 -12.34
CA ALA A 153 -8.47 -11.25 -12.35
C ALA A 153 -6.96 -11.30 -12.09
N THR A 154 -6.24 -10.32 -12.64
CA THR A 154 -4.76 -10.29 -12.65
C THR A 154 -4.17 -9.36 -11.59
N SER A 155 -5.02 -8.72 -10.77
CA SER A 155 -4.57 -7.80 -9.74
C SER A 155 -3.53 -8.49 -8.84
N PRO A 156 -2.32 -7.91 -8.71
CA PRO A 156 -1.30 -8.44 -7.80
C PRO A 156 -1.66 -8.16 -6.35
N TYR A 157 -2.52 -7.16 -6.09
CA TYR A 157 -2.99 -6.79 -4.77
C TYR A 157 -4.42 -7.32 -4.58
N ARG A 158 -4.55 -8.39 -3.79
CA ARG A 158 -5.82 -9.10 -3.55
C ARG A 158 -6.39 -8.86 -2.15
N MET A 159 -6.20 -7.65 -1.63
CA MET A 159 -6.79 -7.26 -0.36
C MET A 159 -8.25 -6.86 -0.55
N PHE A 160 -8.99 -6.77 0.55
CA PHE A 160 -10.37 -6.30 0.50
C PHE A 160 -10.45 -4.86 0.00
N LEU A 161 -9.55 -4.01 0.48
CA LEU A 161 -9.53 -2.58 0.14
C LEU A 161 -9.34 -2.35 -1.35
N ASP A 162 -8.44 -3.13 -1.94
CA ASP A 162 -8.17 -3.11 -3.37
C ASP A 162 -9.43 -3.54 -4.15
N LEU A 163 -10.11 -4.62 -3.72
CA LEU A 163 -11.36 -5.08 -4.35
C LEU A 163 -12.44 -4.00 -4.33
N GLY A 164 -12.62 -3.32 -3.20
CA GLY A 164 -13.57 -2.22 -3.05
C GLY A 164 -13.24 -1.05 -3.96
N ALA A 165 -11.98 -0.59 -3.97
CA ALA A 165 -11.54 0.52 -4.80
C ALA A 165 -11.71 0.24 -6.31
N TYR A 166 -11.27 -0.95 -6.76
CA TYR A 166 -11.43 -1.36 -8.16
C TYR A 166 -12.89 -1.49 -8.54
N THR A 167 -13.70 -2.19 -7.73
CA THR A 167 -15.13 -2.37 -8.02
C THR A 167 -15.85 -1.02 -8.10
N GLY A 168 -15.65 -0.15 -7.10
CA GLY A 168 -16.26 1.17 -7.06
C GLY A 168 -15.85 2.05 -8.24
N GLY A 169 -14.56 2.13 -8.53
CA GLY A 169 -14.03 2.88 -9.67
C GLY A 169 -14.54 2.35 -11.01
N PHE A 170 -14.52 1.03 -11.20
CA PHE A 170 -15.01 0.40 -12.43
C PHE A 170 -16.49 0.63 -12.68
N LEU A 171 -17.31 0.59 -11.63
CA LEU A 171 -18.74 0.87 -11.69
C LEU A 171 -19.03 2.35 -12.03
N VAL A 172 -18.30 3.29 -11.43
CA VAL A 172 -18.44 4.73 -11.74
C VAL A 172 -18.14 4.99 -13.21
N VAL A 173 -17.01 4.50 -13.72
CA VAL A 173 -16.63 4.72 -15.13
C VAL A 173 -17.61 4.01 -16.06
N ALA A 174 -18.02 2.77 -15.76
CA ALA A 174 -19.04 2.06 -16.54
C ALA A 174 -20.37 2.82 -16.57
N GLY A 175 -20.76 3.42 -15.44
CA GLY A 175 -21.93 4.27 -15.30
C GLY A 175 -21.86 5.53 -16.15
N LEU A 176 -20.74 6.25 -16.09
CA LEU A 176 -20.47 7.45 -16.90
C LEU A 176 -20.47 7.13 -18.40
N LEU A 177 -19.76 6.09 -18.83
CA LEU A 177 -19.73 5.66 -20.23
C LEU A 177 -21.14 5.28 -20.73
N SER A 178 -21.92 4.58 -19.90
CA SER A 178 -23.32 4.22 -20.20
C SER A 178 -24.24 5.44 -20.29
N ALA A 179 -24.09 6.42 -19.39
CA ALA A 179 -24.88 7.65 -19.40
C ALA A 179 -24.54 8.54 -20.61
N LEU A 180 -23.24 8.74 -20.88
CA LEU A 180 -22.75 9.46 -22.07
C LEU A 180 -23.27 8.83 -23.36
N ARG A 181 -23.36 7.50 -23.43
CA ARG A 181 -23.94 6.77 -24.56
C ARG A 181 -25.43 7.04 -24.75
N GLY A 182 -26.18 7.23 -23.66
CA GLY A 182 -27.58 7.61 -23.67
C GLY A 182 -27.82 9.04 -24.14
N LEU A 183 -26.93 9.97 -23.74
CA LEU A 183 -26.98 11.40 -24.06
C LEU A 183 -26.42 11.71 -25.46
N TRP A 184 -25.35 11.05 -25.86
CA TRP A 184 -24.58 11.29 -27.07
C TRP A 184 -24.40 10.00 -27.87
N ARG A 185 -24.84 10.00 -29.13
CA ARG A 185 -24.46 8.97 -30.11
C ARG A 185 -23.26 9.49 -30.91
N PRO A 186 -22.01 9.12 -30.57
CA PRO A 186 -20.87 9.53 -31.37
C PRO A 186 -21.07 9.00 -32.80
N ARG A 187 -21.18 9.94 -33.76
CA ARG A 187 -21.19 9.64 -35.19
C ARG A 187 -19.82 10.07 -35.72
N GLY A 188 -18.92 9.10 -35.90
CA GLY A 188 -17.60 9.39 -36.47
C GLY A 188 -16.55 8.35 -36.15
N VAL A 189 -15.65 8.15 -37.11
CA VAL A 189 -14.46 7.30 -36.99
C VAL A 189 -13.52 7.84 -35.90
N TRP A 190 -13.43 9.16 -35.75
CA TRP A 190 -12.56 9.85 -34.79
C TRP A 190 -12.83 9.50 -33.31
N THR A 191 -14.10 9.45 -32.91
CA THR A 191 -14.52 9.03 -31.56
C THR A 191 -14.20 7.56 -31.24
N ARG A 192 -14.15 6.69 -32.26
CA ARG A 192 -13.72 5.29 -32.09
C ARG A 192 -12.21 5.19 -31.91
N TRP A 193 -11.44 6.04 -32.59
CA TRP A 193 -9.99 6.14 -32.43
C TRP A 193 -9.61 6.66 -31.04
N VAL A 194 -10.22 7.75 -30.56
CA VAL A 194 -9.93 8.28 -29.21
C VAL A 194 -10.24 7.26 -28.12
N ALA A 195 -11.38 6.56 -28.21
CA ALA A 195 -11.73 5.50 -27.27
C ALA A 195 -10.77 4.30 -27.35
N GLY A 196 -10.37 3.91 -28.56
CA GLY A 196 -9.39 2.83 -28.77
C GLY A 196 -8.01 3.16 -28.22
N VAL A 197 -7.49 4.36 -28.50
CA VAL A 197 -6.20 4.84 -27.99
C VAL A 197 -6.23 4.94 -26.46
N GLY A 198 -7.29 5.50 -25.88
CA GLY A 198 -7.46 5.56 -24.42
C GLY A 198 -7.45 4.18 -23.77
N ALA A 199 -8.14 3.20 -24.35
CA ALA A 199 -8.14 1.82 -23.86
C ALA A 199 -6.76 1.16 -23.95
N VAL A 200 -6.01 1.39 -25.03
CA VAL A 200 -4.64 0.90 -25.19
C VAL A 200 -3.71 1.52 -24.16
N LEU A 201 -3.80 2.83 -23.92
CA LEU A 201 -2.99 3.51 -22.91
C LEU A 201 -3.29 3.01 -21.50
N LEU A 202 -4.57 2.77 -21.16
CA LEU A 202 -4.97 2.20 -19.87
C LEU A 202 -4.48 0.76 -19.70
N LEU A 203 -4.57 -0.06 -20.74
CA LEU A 203 -4.02 -1.42 -20.75
C LEU A 203 -2.49 -1.42 -20.63
N ALA A 204 -1.80 -0.50 -21.30
CA ALA A 204 -0.35 -0.36 -21.20
C ALA A 204 0.08 0.10 -19.80
N ALA A 205 -0.60 1.08 -19.22
CA ALA A 205 -0.36 1.54 -17.85
C ALA A 205 -0.59 0.41 -16.84
N TYR A 206 -1.70 -0.33 -16.98
CA TYR A 206 -1.99 -1.49 -16.13
C TYR A 206 -0.97 -2.63 -16.32
N GLY A 207 -0.59 -2.93 -17.57
CA GLY A 207 0.47 -3.90 -17.87
C GLY A 207 1.79 -3.53 -17.20
N GLY A 208 2.16 -2.24 -17.22
CA GLY A 208 3.32 -1.73 -16.50
C GLY A 208 3.25 -1.96 -14.99
N LEU A 209 2.07 -1.77 -14.37
CA LEU A 209 1.83 -2.07 -12.96
C LEU A 209 1.99 -3.57 -12.65
N VAL A 210 1.35 -4.45 -13.43
CA VAL A 210 1.48 -5.91 -13.24
C VAL A 210 2.94 -6.33 -13.35
N LEU A 211 3.66 -5.85 -14.36
CA LEU A 211 5.09 -6.12 -14.53
C LEU A 211 5.96 -5.57 -13.40
N ARG A 212 5.56 -4.47 -12.76
CA ARG A 212 6.26 -3.94 -11.57
C ARG A 212 6.02 -4.84 -10.36
N ALA A 213 4.77 -5.21 -10.10
CA ALA A 213 4.42 -6.06 -8.97
C ALA A 213 5.02 -7.47 -9.10
N ASP A 214 5.05 -8.02 -10.31
CA ASP A 214 5.70 -9.30 -10.60
C ASP A 214 7.20 -9.26 -10.33
N ARG A 215 7.89 -8.20 -10.79
CA ARG A 215 9.32 -7.98 -10.47
C ARG A 215 9.58 -7.84 -8.98
N ILE A 216 8.70 -7.15 -8.24
CA ILE A 216 8.80 -7.05 -6.78
C ILE A 216 8.64 -8.44 -6.15
N ARG A 217 7.62 -9.21 -6.54
CA ARG A 217 7.40 -10.58 -6.06
C ARG A 217 8.60 -11.48 -6.33
N GLU A 218 9.11 -11.51 -7.56
CA GLU A 218 10.30 -12.29 -7.89
C GLU A 218 11.51 -11.87 -7.05
N ALA A 219 11.68 -10.58 -6.77
CA ALA A 219 12.74 -10.10 -5.87
C ALA A 219 12.53 -10.59 -4.43
N GLN A 220 11.29 -10.57 -3.93
CA GLN A 220 10.95 -11.11 -2.61
C GLN A 220 11.19 -12.63 -2.53
N ASP A 221 10.83 -13.38 -3.58
CA ASP A 221 11.02 -14.83 -3.65
C ASP A 221 12.51 -15.20 -3.63
N ARG A 222 13.35 -14.45 -4.37
CA ARG A 222 14.81 -14.63 -4.34
C ARG A 222 15.41 -14.37 -2.95
N LEU A 223 14.77 -13.50 -2.18
CA LEU A 223 15.20 -13.11 -0.84
C LEU A 223 14.62 -14.01 0.27
N ALA A 224 13.51 -14.69 0.02
CA ALA A 224 12.74 -15.41 1.05
C ALA A 224 13.60 -16.36 1.88
N ALA A 225 14.41 -17.20 1.22
CA ALA A 225 15.26 -18.16 1.89
C ALA A 225 16.26 -17.51 2.87
N PHE A 226 16.70 -16.27 2.61
CA PHE A 226 17.64 -15.57 3.47
C PHE A 226 17.02 -15.16 4.82
N TYR A 227 15.73 -14.80 4.85
CA TYR A 227 15.03 -14.34 6.06
C TYR A 227 14.33 -15.44 6.84
N GLU A 228 14.28 -16.65 6.27
CA GLU A 228 13.80 -17.82 7.00
C GLU A 228 14.80 -18.20 8.10
N VAL A 229 14.35 -18.05 9.35
CA VAL A 229 15.10 -18.40 10.56
C VAL A 229 14.87 -19.89 10.84
N PRO A 230 15.90 -20.76 10.73
CA PRO A 230 15.73 -22.17 11.01
C PRO A 230 15.44 -22.39 12.51
N VAL A 231 14.47 -23.26 12.81
CA VAL A 231 14.05 -23.61 14.20
C VAL A 231 15.21 -24.17 15.04
N GLU A 232 16.25 -24.68 14.38
CA GLU A 232 17.39 -25.36 15.02
C GLU A 232 18.56 -24.45 15.39
N VAL A 233 18.55 -23.16 15.04
CA VAL A 233 19.67 -22.26 15.39
C VAL A 233 19.60 -21.94 16.89
N PRO A 234 20.60 -22.35 17.70
CA PRO A 234 20.63 -21.99 19.12
C PRO A 234 20.71 -20.47 19.27
N ALA A 235 20.04 -19.94 20.29
CA ALA A 235 20.16 -18.53 20.64
C ALA A 235 21.63 -18.17 20.89
N GLY A 236 22.15 -17.20 20.12
CA GLY A 236 23.46 -16.57 20.34
C GLY A 236 23.36 -15.41 21.32
N ALA A 237 24.48 -14.73 21.56
CA ALA A 237 24.46 -13.48 22.30
C ALA A 237 23.86 -12.35 21.44
N PRO A 238 23.26 -11.30 22.04
CA PRO A 238 22.81 -10.14 21.29
C PRO A 238 23.93 -9.52 20.45
N GLY A 239 23.68 -9.37 19.15
CA GLY A 239 24.67 -8.93 18.15
C GLY A 239 25.42 -10.07 17.43
N ASP A 240 25.23 -11.33 17.81
CA ASP A 240 25.80 -12.46 17.08
C ASP A 240 25.15 -12.61 15.70
N LEU A 241 25.98 -12.84 14.68
CA LEU A 241 25.52 -13.04 13.31
C LEU A 241 24.96 -14.46 13.14
N ILE A 242 23.71 -14.54 12.65
CA ILE A 242 23.06 -15.80 12.25
C ILE A 242 23.38 -16.10 10.79
N ARG A 243 23.30 -15.07 9.93
CA ARG A 243 23.51 -15.20 8.49
C ARG A 243 24.02 -13.91 7.89
N VAL A 244 24.88 -14.04 6.89
CA VAL A 244 25.43 -12.91 6.13
C VAL A 244 25.36 -13.24 4.64
N ALA A 245 24.90 -12.28 3.83
CA ALA A 245 24.93 -12.39 2.38
C ALA A 245 25.48 -11.09 1.77
N PRO A 246 26.44 -11.13 0.83
CA PRO A 246 26.87 -9.94 0.13
C PRO A 246 25.73 -9.36 -0.72
N MET A 247 25.73 -8.05 -0.90
CA MET A 247 24.82 -7.35 -1.80
C MET A 247 25.55 -6.93 -3.08
N GLU A 248 24.81 -6.40 -4.07
CA GLU A 248 25.38 -6.01 -5.37
C GLU A 248 26.49 -4.95 -5.24
N ARG A 249 26.34 -4.01 -4.30
CA ARG A 249 27.36 -3.02 -3.99
C ARG A 249 28.52 -3.66 -3.21
N LYS A 250 29.75 -3.50 -3.69
CA LYS A 250 30.95 -3.95 -2.95
C LYS A 250 31.04 -3.28 -1.58
N GLY A 251 31.47 -4.05 -0.57
CA GLY A 251 31.52 -3.57 0.80
C GLY A 251 30.13 -3.41 1.42
N SER A 252 29.14 -4.17 0.95
CA SER A 252 27.81 -4.19 1.57
C SER A 252 27.26 -5.58 1.73
N TRP A 253 26.52 -5.77 2.82
CA TRP A 253 26.00 -7.06 3.25
C TRP A 253 24.60 -6.89 3.81
N ARG A 254 23.82 -7.95 3.60
CA ARG A 254 22.61 -8.20 4.35
C ARG A 254 22.93 -9.14 5.50
N ILE A 255 22.36 -8.88 6.67
CA ILE A 255 22.61 -9.64 7.89
C ILE A 255 21.31 -10.11 8.55
N LEU A 256 21.33 -11.30 9.15
CA LEU A 256 20.44 -11.72 10.23
C LEU A 256 21.29 -11.81 11.49
N TYR A 257 20.80 -11.28 12.60
CA TYR A 257 21.51 -11.27 13.86
C TYR A 257 20.57 -11.44 15.05
N TRP A 258 21.13 -11.97 16.14
CA TRP A 258 20.42 -12.12 17.40
C TRP A 258 20.23 -10.75 18.07
N SER A 259 19.03 -10.52 18.59
CA SER A 259 18.68 -9.36 19.41
C SER A 259 17.87 -9.82 20.62
N GLN A 260 17.34 -8.89 21.40
CA GLN A 260 16.43 -9.21 22.48
C GLN A 260 15.43 -8.10 22.70
N ASP A 261 14.22 -8.48 23.13
CA ASP A 261 13.22 -7.53 23.56
C ASP A 261 13.55 -6.90 24.92
N ARG A 262 12.75 -5.94 25.38
CA ARG A 262 12.94 -5.23 26.66
C ARG A 262 12.99 -6.14 27.88
N TYR A 263 12.34 -7.30 27.82
CA TYR A 263 12.29 -8.29 28.89
C TYR A 263 13.45 -9.30 28.85
N GLY A 264 14.30 -9.23 27.82
CA GLY A 264 15.45 -10.11 27.64
C GLY A 264 15.14 -11.40 26.89
N HIS A 265 13.94 -11.52 26.29
CA HIS A 265 13.65 -12.65 25.41
C HIS A 265 14.38 -12.44 24.08
N MET A 266 15.04 -13.50 23.60
CA MET A 266 15.80 -13.46 22.36
C MET A 266 14.86 -13.28 21.16
N THR A 267 15.25 -12.36 20.28
CA THR A 267 14.55 -12.07 19.03
C THR A 267 15.53 -12.13 17.86
N VAL A 268 15.02 -12.20 16.63
CA VAL A 268 15.86 -12.16 15.42
C VAL A 268 15.52 -10.93 14.61
N ALA A 269 16.53 -10.09 14.43
CA ALA A 269 16.48 -8.93 13.56
C ALA A 269 17.29 -9.18 12.29
N SER A 270 16.91 -8.46 11.24
CA SER A 270 17.70 -8.37 10.02
C SER A 270 18.11 -6.92 9.77
N GLY A 271 18.97 -6.73 8.79
CA GLY A 271 19.36 -5.41 8.36
C GLY A 271 20.41 -5.45 7.29
N THR A 272 21.02 -4.30 7.05
CA THR A 272 22.07 -4.11 6.07
C THR A 272 23.26 -3.38 6.69
N VAL A 273 24.45 -3.68 6.18
CA VAL A 273 25.73 -3.10 6.62
C VAL A 273 26.50 -2.64 5.40
N TRP A 274 27.05 -1.43 5.44
CA TRP A 274 27.96 -0.89 4.44
C TRP A 274 29.28 -0.49 5.09
N ALA A 275 30.38 -0.83 4.44
CA ALA A 275 31.71 -0.45 4.86
C ALA A 275 32.53 0.07 3.67
N PRO A 276 33.44 1.02 3.89
CA PRO A 276 34.35 1.50 2.85
C PRO A 276 35.23 0.37 2.35
N THR A 277 35.40 0.25 1.03
CA THR A 277 36.17 -0.84 0.41
C THR A 277 37.68 -0.70 0.61
N GLU A 278 38.16 0.53 0.80
CA GLU A 278 39.57 0.80 1.06
C GLU A 278 39.87 0.67 2.55
N ARG A 279 40.72 -0.29 2.94
CA ARG A 279 41.15 -0.45 4.33
C ARG A 279 41.96 0.75 4.78
N GLN A 280 41.47 1.46 5.80
CA GLN A 280 42.31 2.37 6.59
C GLN A 280 42.84 1.58 7.79
N GLY A 281 44.10 1.79 8.17
CA GLY A 281 44.77 1.05 9.26
C GLY A 281 44.28 1.39 10.68
N VAL A 282 43.04 1.88 10.81
CA VAL A 282 42.41 2.34 12.05
C VAL A 282 41.02 1.72 12.16
N GLU A 283 40.59 1.39 13.37
CA GLU A 283 39.21 0.94 13.63
C GLU A 283 38.19 1.99 13.16
N ARG A 284 37.14 1.55 12.47
CA ARG A 284 36.12 2.44 11.91
C ARG A 284 35.04 2.73 12.93
N GLY A 285 34.61 3.99 13.00
CA GLY A 285 33.37 4.34 13.70
C GLY A 285 32.14 3.73 13.01
N ILE A 286 31.12 3.42 13.80
CA ILE A 286 29.84 2.88 13.36
C ILE A 286 28.80 4.00 13.42
N LEU A 287 28.09 4.21 12.32
CA LEU A 287 26.86 5.01 12.26
C LEU A 287 25.68 4.05 12.16
N ALA A 288 24.97 3.85 13.28
CA ALA A 288 23.76 3.06 13.33
C ALA A 288 22.57 3.92 12.89
N TRP A 289 22.04 3.61 11.70
CA TRP A 289 20.86 4.23 11.14
C TRP A 289 19.59 3.47 11.55
N THR A 290 18.58 4.21 11.97
CA THR A 290 17.26 3.71 12.37
C THR A 290 16.20 4.34 11.47
N HIS A 291 15.51 3.52 10.68
CA HIS A 291 14.56 4.01 9.70
C HIS A 291 13.24 4.45 10.34
N GLY A 292 12.54 5.36 9.66
CA GLY A 292 11.15 5.71 9.98
C GLY A 292 10.15 4.63 9.55
N THR A 293 8.86 4.92 9.67
CA THR A 293 7.78 3.97 9.34
C THR A 293 7.85 3.50 7.89
N VAL A 294 7.90 2.18 7.68
CA VAL A 294 7.90 1.55 6.35
C VAL A 294 6.68 0.66 6.09
N GLY A 295 5.98 0.20 7.13
CA GLY A 295 4.86 -0.76 7.07
C GLY A 295 5.21 -2.11 7.69
N LEU A 296 4.23 -2.84 8.25
CA LEU A 296 4.47 -4.09 9.00
C LEU A 296 4.52 -5.36 8.15
N ALA A 297 4.31 -5.27 6.85
CA ALA A 297 4.43 -6.46 6.00
C ALA A 297 5.90 -6.76 5.75
N ALA A 298 6.27 -8.05 5.70
CA ALA A 298 7.65 -8.48 5.54
C ALA A 298 8.38 -7.78 4.39
N GLN A 299 7.73 -7.64 3.23
CA GLN A 299 8.31 -6.98 2.05
C GLN A 299 8.60 -5.49 2.22
N CYS A 300 8.10 -4.85 3.29
CA CYS A 300 8.34 -3.43 3.58
C CYS A 300 9.67 -3.19 4.30
N ALA A 301 10.27 -4.23 4.92
CA ALA A 301 11.56 -4.11 5.60
C ALA A 301 12.63 -3.55 4.64
N PRO A 302 13.41 -2.52 5.03
CA PRO A 302 14.36 -1.87 4.14
C PRO A 302 15.37 -2.82 3.49
N SER A 303 15.87 -3.81 4.22
CA SER A 303 16.79 -4.81 3.68
C SER A 303 16.17 -5.68 2.59
N ARG A 304 14.83 -5.76 2.49
CA ARG A 304 14.09 -6.47 1.44
C ARG A 304 13.76 -5.60 0.24
N ASN A 305 14.02 -4.29 0.31
CA ASN A 305 13.88 -3.38 -0.80
C ASN A 305 14.95 -3.66 -1.88
N PRO A 306 14.65 -3.55 -3.18
CA PRO A 306 15.67 -3.57 -4.24
C PRO A 306 16.77 -2.52 -4.07
N ASP A 307 16.45 -1.37 -3.47
CA ASP A 307 17.40 -0.35 -3.04
C ASP A 307 17.30 -0.14 -1.52
N PRO A 308 18.03 -0.89 -0.69
CA PRO A 308 17.99 -0.73 0.77
C PRO A 308 18.53 0.61 1.28
N ALA A 309 19.19 1.41 0.42
CA ALA A 309 19.77 2.69 0.77
C ALA A 309 18.88 3.90 0.41
N TYR A 310 17.67 3.68 -0.10
CA TYR A 310 16.79 4.74 -0.63
C TYR A 310 16.48 5.90 0.36
N ARG A 311 16.54 5.67 1.68
CA ARG A 311 16.37 6.71 2.73
C ARG A 311 17.69 7.28 3.27
N MET A 312 18.82 6.88 2.69
CA MET A 312 20.15 7.33 3.10
C MET A 312 20.88 7.98 1.91
N PRO A 313 20.38 9.11 1.35
CA PRO A 313 21.06 9.81 0.27
C PRO A 313 22.48 10.28 0.65
N TRP A 314 22.77 10.34 1.95
CA TRP A 314 24.05 10.69 2.57
C TRP A 314 24.98 9.49 2.82
N LEU A 315 24.57 8.25 2.47
CA LEU A 315 25.34 7.02 2.74
C LEU A 315 26.79 7.11 2.20
N ASP A 316 26.95 7.60 0.98
CA ASP A 316 28.27 7.69 0.34
C ASP A 316 29.20 8.66 1.07
N ASP A 317 28.66 9.73 1.65
CA ASP A 317 29.45 10.69 2.41
C ASP A 317 29.86 10.14 3.79
N ALA A 318 29.00 9.32 4.42
CA ALA A 318 29.37 8.57 5.62
C ALA A 318 30.51 7.58 5.33
N LEU A 319 30.45 6.88 4.20
CA LEU A 319 31.48 5.93 3.78
C LEU A 319 32.80 6.65 3.42
N LYS A 320 32.76 7.82 2.78
CA LYS A 320 33.95 8.66 2.53
C LYS A 320 34.64 9.12 3.81
N ARG A 321 33.87 9.34 4.88
CA ARG A 321 34.40 9.64 6.24
C ARG A 321 35.03 8.42 6.93
N GLY A 322 34.99 7.25 6.28
CA GLY A 322 35.58 6.02 6.80
C GLY A 322 34.66 5.23 7.74
N TRP A 323 33.40 5.65 7.91
CA TRP A 323 32.46 5.02 8.84
C TRP A 323 31.81 3.76 8.26
N VAL A 324 31.50 2.82 9.14
CA VAL A 324 30.62 1.68 8.83
C VAL A 324 29.19 2.12 9.11
N VAL A 325 28.28 1.91 8.16
CA VAL A 325 26.86 2.22 8.35
C VAL A 325 26.10 0.92 8.57
N THR A 326 25.32 0.84 9.65
CA THR A 326 24.36 -0.25 9.87
C THR A 326 22.96 0.31 9.74
N ALA A 327 22.04 -0.44 9.13
CA ALA A 327 20.62 -0.11 9.08
C ALA A 327 19.84 -1.37 9.46
N THR A 328 19.31 -1.39 10.69
CA THR A 328 18.45 -2.48 11.15
C THR A 328 17.07 -2.37 10.49
N ASP A 329 16.42 -3.51 10.24
CA ASP A 329 14.98 -3.53 9.91
C ASP A 329 14.11 -3.54 11.16
N TYR A 330 14.71 -3.71 12.35
CA TYR A 330 14.08 -4.15 13.61
C TYR A 330 13.69 -5.63 13.62
N ALA A 331 13.58 -6.20 14.82
CA ALA A 331 13.23 -7.60 15.00
C ALA A 331 11.85 -7.91 14.41
N GLY A 332 11.74 -9.01 13.67
CA GLY A 332 10.47 -9.47 13.08
C GLY A 332 10.03 -8.75 11.80
N ALA A 333 10.52 -7.54 11.51
CA ALA A 333 10.05 -6.72 10.40
C ALA A 333 10.18 -7.37 9.02
N ALA A 334 11.24 -8.14 8.79
CA ALA A 334 11.48 -8.82 7.52
C ALA A 334 10.84 -10.22 7.43
N GLY A 335 9.99 -10.58 8.40
CA GLY A 335 9.39 -11.91 8.56
C GLY A 335 10.28 -12.91 9.30
N THR A 336 11.20 -12.44 10.14
CA THR A 336 12.20 -13.25 10.88
C THR A 336 11.68 -13.83 12.21
N GLY A 337 10.37 -13.98 12.37
CA GLY A 337 9.74 -14.45 13.61
C GLY A 337 8.39 -13.77 13.84
N ASP A 338 8.18 -13.28 15.06
CA ASP A 338 7.00 -12.48 15.43
C ASP A 338 6.92 -11.16 14.62
N THR A 339 5.78 -10.48 14.68
CA THR A 339 5.60 -9.19 13.99
C THR A 339 6.56 -8.14 14.56
N GLU A 340 7.03 -7.19 13.73
CA GLU A 340 7.79 -6.02 14.20
C GLU A 340 7.10 -5.37 15.40
N ARG A 341 7.86 -5.11 16.46
CA ARG A 341 7.38 -4.35 17.62
C ARG A 341 7.42 -2.85 17.35
N TYR A 342 6.63 -2.44 16.36
CA TYR A 342 6.51 -1.07 15.88
C TYR A 342 6.19 -0.08 17.00
N MET A 343 7.00 0.99 17.08
CA MET A 343 6.91 2.04 18.11
C MET A 343 6.97 1.51 19.55
N VAL A 344 7.62 0.36 19.77
CA VAL A 344 8.09 -0.09 21.09
C VAL A 344 9.56 0.29 21.18
N ALA A 345 9.82 1.52 21.63
CA ALA A 345 11.12 2.18 21.49
C ALA A 345 12.25 1.35 22.11
N ALA A 346 12.02 0.81 23.32
CA ALA A 346 13.02 0.03 24.05
C ALA A 346 13.46 -1.25 23.31
N ASP A 347 12.56 -1.88 22.56
CA ASP A 347 12.86 -3.10 21.80
C ASP A 347 13.65 -2.75 20.54
N GLN A 348 13.16 -1.78 19.77
CA GLN A 348 13.80 -1.33 18.52
C GLN A 348 15.18 -0.70 18.77
N ALA A 349 15.37 -0.05 19.92
CA ALA A 349 16.65 0.50 20.35
C ALA A 349 17.72 -0.60 20.56
N ARG A 350 17.33 -1.72 21.17
CA ARG A 350 18.22 -2.89 21.33
C ARG A 350 18.56 -3.49 19.98
N ASP A 351 17.61 -3.56 19.05
CA ASP A 351 17.87 -4.01 17.68
C ASP A 351 18.91 -3.13 16.97
N ALA A 352 18.82 -1.81 17.13
CA ALA A 352 19.77 -0.85 16.57
C ALA A 352 21.19 -1.03 17.14
N LEU A 353 21.31 -1.12 18.47
CA LEU A 353 22.60 -1.36 19.15
C LEU A 353 23.21 -2.72 18.79
N ASN A 354 22.39 -3.77 18.71
CA ASN A 354 22.84 -5.09 18.30
C ASN A 354 23.24 -5.14 16.82
N SER A 355 22.67 -4.29 15.95
CA SER A 355 23.14 -4.15 14.56
C SER A 355 24.58 -3.65 14.49
N ALA A 356 24.96 -2.73 15.40
CA ALA A 356 26.33 -2.23 15.51
C ALA A 356 27.28 -3.32 16.02
N ARG A 357 26.88 -4.11 17.02
CA ARG A 357 27.63 -5.31 17.46
C ARG A 357 27.80 -6.33 16.32
N ALA A 358 26.74 -6.59 15.56
CA ALA A 358 26.79 -7.50 14.41
C ALA A 358 27.79 -7.01 13.34
N ALA A 359 27.87 -5.70 13.10
CA ALA A 359 28.87 -5.15 12.20
C ALA A 359 30.31 -5.34 12.69
N ARG A 360 30.56 -5.32 14.01
CA ARG A 360 31.86 -5.64 14.62
C ARG A 360 32.23 -7.11 14.44
N HIS A 361 31.26 -8.01 14.58
CA HIS A 361 31.46 -9.44 14.34
C HIS A 361 31.71 -9.75 12.86
N LEU A 362 31.27 -8.89 11.94
CA LEU A 362 31.60 -8.99 10.51
C LEU A 362 32.97 -8.38 10.22
N THR A 363 34.05 -9.14 10.43
CA THR A 363 35.45 -8.67 10.29
C THR A 363 35.78 -7.93 9.00
N ALA A 364 35.05 -8.19 7.90
CA ALA A 364 35.20 -7.49 6.64
C ALA A 364 34.87 -5.98 6.70
N THR A 365 34.12 -5.54 7.72
CA THR A 365 33.75 -4.13 7.91
C THR A 365 34.91 -3.31 8.47
N GLY A 366 35.73 -3.90 9.35
CA GLY A 366 36.70 -3.17 10.17
C GLY A 366 36.06 -2.25 11.22
N ALA A 367 34.81 -2.51 11.61
CA ALA A 367 34.09 -1.76 12.63
C ALA A 367 34.75 -1.89 14.02
N GLY A 368 35.04 -0.76 14.65
CA GLY A 368 35.49 -0.66 16.05
C GLY A 368 34.33 -0.51 17.02
N ASP A 369 34.55 0.20 18.12
CA ASP A 369 33.54 0.40 19.18
C ASP A 369 32.90 1.81 19.19
N ARG A 370 33.45 2.79 18.47
CA ARG A 370 32.89 4.16 18.39
C ARG A 370 31.52 4.13 17.71
N LEU A 371 30.48 4.52 18.43
CA LEU A 371 29.10 4.49 17.96
C LEU A 371 28.52 5.91 17.81
N MET A 372 27.86 6.13 16.69
CA MET A 372 26.97 7.27 16.43
C MET A 372 25.61 6.69 16.06
N VAL A 373 24.53 7.29 16.54
CA VAL A 373 23.17 6.82 16.22
C VAL A 373 22.42 7.94 15.51
N PHE A 374 21.81 7.63 14.37
CA PHE A 374 20.99 8.57 13.62
C PHE A 374 19.66 7.92 13.26
N GLY A 375 18.56 8.65 13.36
CA GLY A 375 17.25 8.18 12.93
C GLY A 375 16.32 9.29 12.49
N ALA A 376 15.24 8.91 11.79
CA ALA A 376 14.19 9.84 11.38
C ALA A 376 12.78 9.30 11.70
N SER A 377 11.84 10.19 12.06
CA SER A 377 10.44 9.82 12.37
C SER A 377 10.35 8.79 13.51
N GLN A 378 9.75 7.62 13.30
CA GLN A 378 9.86 6.46 14.20
C GLN A 378 11.32 6.20 14.61
N GLY A 379 12.21 6.10 13.62
CA GLY A 379 13.63 5.88 13.86
C GLY A 379 14.28 7.01 14.67
N GLY A 380 13.75 8.24 14.60
CA GLY A 380 14.22 9.33 15.46
C GLY A 380 13.98 9.05 16.95
N LEU A 381 12.82 8.49 17.30
CA LEU A 381 12.56 8.02 18.67
C LEU A 381 13.48 6.84 19.02
N VAL A 382 13.62 5.86 18.13
CA VAL A 382 14.49 4.69 18.34
C VAL A 382 15.95 5.11 18.54
N ALA A 383 16.44 6.11 17.81
CA ALA A 383 17.78 6.64 17.94
C ALA A 383 18.01 7.26 19.33
N LEU A 384 17.06 8.06 19.81
CA LEU A 384 17.09 8.65 21.15
C LEU A 384 17.08 7.56 22.23
N GLU A 385 16.19 6.56 22.10
CA GLU A 385 16.13 5.45 23.05
C GLU A 385 17.41 4.61 23.05
N ALA A 386 17.96 4.29 21.88
CA ALA A 386 19.24 3.60 21.75
C ALA A 386 20.38 4.36 22.44
N ALA A 387 20.40 5.68 22.32
CA ALA A 387 21.39 6.53 22.98
C ALA A 387 21.23 6.51 24.52
N ALA A 388 19.98 6.54 25.01
CA ALA A 388 19.70 6.52 26.43
C ALA A 388 20.11 5.21 27.09
N ILE A 389 19.88 4.07 26.44
CA ILE A 389 20.19 2.75 27.01
C ILE A 389 21.60 2.25 26.68
N ALA A 390 22.35 2.91 25.78
CA ALA A 390 23.63 2.42 25.26
C ALA A 390 24.63 2.06 26.38
N GLY A 391 24.77 2.91 27.40
CA GLY A 391 25.74 2.70 28.48
C GLY A 391 25.46 1.48 29.36
N GLU A 392 24.18 1.14 29.56
CA GLU A 392 23.77 0.00 30.39
C GLU A 392 23.67 -1.28 29.57
N TYR A 393 23.02 -1.20 28.41
CA TYR A 393 22.71 -2.36 27.56
C TYR A 393 23.89 -2.77 26.65
N ALA A 394 24.62 -1.79 26.13
CA ALA A 394 25.74 -1.98 25.21
C ALA A 394 27.04 -1.28 25.64
N PRO A 395 27.56 -1.60 26.85
CA PRO A 395 28.78 -0.96 27.37
C PRO A 395 30.04 -1.23 26.54
N ASP A 396 29.99 -2.24 25.64
CA ASP A 396 31.03 -2.54 24.67
C ASP A 396 31.05 -1.59 23.45
N LEU A 397 30.07 -0.67 23.34
CA LEU A 397 29.99 0.38 22.34
C LEU A 397 30.15 1.76 22.98
N ARG A 398 31.05 2.58 22.45
CA ARG A 398 31.34 3.94 22.94
C ARG A 398 30.52 4.97 22.18
N LEU A 399 29.35 5.33 22.71
CA LEU A 399 28.49 6.36 22.15
C LEU A 399 29.21 7.72 22.08
N GLN A 400 29.20 8.34 20.90
CA GLN A 400 29.77 9.67 20.64
C GLN A 400 28.69 10.75 20.58
N GLY A 401 27.45 10.37 20.30
CA GLY A 401 26.30 11.26 20.22
C GLY A 401 25.15 10.61 19.45
N VAL A 402 24.02 11.29 19.50
CA VAL A 402 22.79 10.87 18.81
C VAL A 402 22.22 12.03 18.01
N ALA A 403 21.77 11.72 16.80
CA ALA A 403 21.00 12.64 15.98
C ALA A 403 19.60 12.06 15.73
N ALA A 404 18.58 12.89 15.80
CA ALA A 404 17.21 12.50 15.51
C ALA A 404 16.53 13.57 14.66
N SER A 405 16.02 13.18 13.49
CA SER A 405 15.28 14.05 12.58
C SER A 405 13.78 13.80 12.68
N ALA A 406 12.98 14.85 12.85
CA ALA A 406 11.54 14.77 13.06
C ALA A 406 11.11 13.63 14.00
N PRO A 407 11.73 13.48 15.19
CA PRO A 407 11.48 12.33 16.04
C PRO A 407 10.02 12.28 16.47
N ALA A 408 9.43 11.08 16.39
CA ALA A 408 8.13 10.75 16.98
C ALA A 408 8.25 10.71 18.53
N SER A 409 8.62 11.85 19.12
CA SER A 409 9.19 11.98 20.45
C SER A 409 8.17 11.90 21.59
N ASP A 410 6.90 12.09 21.29
CA ASP A 410 5.82 11.96 22.27
C ASP A 410 4.53 11.59 21.54
N LEU A 411 4.30 10.29 21.39
CA LEU A 411 3.09 9.80 20.72
C LEU A 411 1.81 10.22 21.45
N GLY A 412 1.81 10.21 22.78
CA GLY A 412 0.65 10.60 23.57
C GLY A 412 0.27 12.07 23.36
N ALA A 413 1.26 12.97 23.43
CA ALA A 413 1.03 14.39 23.17
C ALA A 413 0.64 14.66 21.70
N MET A 414 1.13 13.86 20.76
CA MET A 414 0.69 13.95 19.35
C MET A 414 -0.79 13.58 19.21
N VAL A 415 -1.25 12.53 19.90
CA VAL A 415 -2.64 12.10 19.93
C VAL A 415 -3.54 13.17 20.55
N ASP A 416 -3.19 13.67 21.73
CA ASP A 416 -3.95 14.71 22.44
C ASP A 416 -4.10 15.98 21.59
N ALA A 417 -3.09 16.29 20.77
CA ALA A 417 -3.11 17.43 19.86
C ALA A 417 -3.91 17.16 18.56
N GLY A 418 -4.59 16.03 18.45
CA GLY A 418 -5.37 15.61 17.28
C GLY A 418 -4.52 15.09 16.11
N GLY A 419 -3.25 14.74 16.35
CA GLY A 419 -2.29 14.25 15.35
C GLY A 419 -1.78 12.82 15.61
N GLY A 420 -0.86 12.35 14.75
CA GLY A 420 -0.03 11.16 14.98
C GLY A 420 -0.71 9.79 14.83
N LEU A 421 -1.60 9.41 15.75
CA LEU A 421 -2.34 8.13 15.65
C LEU A 421 -3.60 8.25 14.83
N GLY A 422 -4.20 9.44 14.74
CA GLY A 422 -5.46 9.66 14.03
C GLY A 422 -5.42 9.24 12.55
N ASP A 423 -4.22 9.14 11.97
CA ASP A 423 -4.02 8.48 10.69
C ASP A 423 -4.09 6.95 10.85
N TRP A 424 -5.04 6.35 10.14
CA TRP A 424 -5.33 4.92 10.13
C TRP A 424 -4.08 4.07 9.81
N TRP A 425 -3.09 4.61 9.08
CA TRP A 425 -1.87 3.88 8.74
C TRP A 425 -1.04 3.59 10.00
N VAL A 426 -0.60 4.63 10.71
CA VAL A 426 0.17 4.52 11.96
C VAL A 426 -0.69 3.94 13.08
N GLY A 427 -1.92 4.41 13.23
CA GLY A 427 -2.86 3.94 14.26
C GLY A 427 -3.14 2.43 14.17
N SER A 428 -3.24 1.88 12.96
CA SER A 428 -3.44 0.43 12.77
C SER A 428 -2.23 -0.42 13.13
N MET A 429 -1.01 0.09 12.91
CA MET A 429 0.23 -0.60 13.29
C MET A 429 0.37 -0.66 14.81
N ILE A 430 0.10 0.46 15.50
CA ILE A 430 0.11 0.51 16.95
C ILE A 430 -0.98 -0.36 17.54
N ALA A 431 -2.22 -0.28 17.02
CA ALA A 431 -3.32 -1.18 17.42
C ALA A 431 -3.02 -2.66 17.16
N ARG A 432 -2.17 -2.97 16.18
CA ARG A 432 -1.71 -4.34 15.87
C ARG A 432 -0.73 -4.87 16.90
N VAL A 433 0.24 -4.05 17.29
CA VAL A 433 1.44 -4.47 18.01
C VAL A 433 1.30 -4.27 19.51
N TYR A 434 0.77 -3.12 19.96
CA TYR A 434 0.75 -2.76 21.37
C TYR A 434 0.07 -3.80 22.26
N PRO A 435 -1.05 -4.46 21.88
CA PRO A 435 -1.64 -5.49 22.73
C PRO A 435 -0.75 -6.73 22.96
N GLU A 436 0.26 -6.96 22.12
CA GLU A 436 1.25 -8.04 22.31
C GLU A 436 2.28 -7.71 23.40
N VAL A 437 2.56 -6.41 23.61
CA VAL A 437 3.59 -5.90 24.52
C VAL A 437 2.97 -5.34 25.82
N TYR A 438 1.77 -4.78 25.69
CA TYR A 438 0.94 -4.17 26.72
C TYR A 438 -0.44 -4.84 26.73
N PRO A 439 -0.59 -6.05 27.30
CA PRO A 439 -1.83 -6.85 27.18
C PRO A 439 -3.10 -6.19 27.73
N ALA A 440 -2.96 -5.18 28.59
CA ALA A 440 -4.07 -4.38 29.11
C ALA A 440 -4.66 -3.43 28.05
N ALA A 441 -3.82 -2.90 27.14
CA ALA A 441 -4.19 -1.99 26.06
C ALA A 441 -4.91 -2.74 24.93
N ARG A 442 -6.18 -3.08 25.18
CA ARG A 442 -7.01 -3.86 24.26
C ARG A 442 -7.54 -3.01 23.10
N PRO A 443 -7.44 -3.45 21.83
CA PRO A 443 -7.93 -2.68 20.68
C PRO A 443 -9.43 -2.38 20.74
N GLU A 444 -10.22 -3.28 21.34
CA GLU A 444 -11.67 -3.13 21.52
C GLU A 444 -12.05 -1.91 22.37
N ALA A 445 -11.14 -1.41 23.21
CA ALA A 445 -11.37 -0.25 24.05
C ALA A 445 -11.37 1.07 23.26
N ILE A 446 -10.61 1.13 22.15
CA ILE A 446 -10.36 2.37 21.42
C ILE A 446 -10.80 2.35 19.97
N LEU A 447 -10.98 1.18 19.34
CA LEU A 447 -11.34 1.06 17.93
C LEU A 447 -12.85 1.00 17.69
N THR A 448 -13.30 1.53 16.56
CA THR A 448 -14.65 1.26 16.04
C THR A 448 -14.80 -0.22 15.66
N PRO A 449 -16.02 -0.78 15.55
CA PRO A 449 -16.23 -2.14 15.04
C PRO A 449 -15.57 -2.37 13.67
N GLU A 450 -15.60 -1.36 12.80
CA GLU A 450 -14.93 -1.36 11.50
C GLU A 450 -13.41 -1.38 11.63
N GLY A 451 -12.83 -0.54 12.51
CA GLY A 451 -11.40 -0.51 12.82
C GLY A 451 -10.92 -1.84 13.40
N LEU A 452 -11.64 -2.38 14.38
CA LEU A 452 -11.35 -3.66 15.03
C LEU A 452 -11.38 -4.83 14.04
N GLY A 453 -12.33 -4.82 13.10
CA GLY A 453 -12.41 -5.87 12.09
C GLY A 453 -11.24 -5.88 11.09
N ARG A 454 -10.41 -4.82 11.04
CA ARG A 454 -9.53 -4.56 9.90
C ARG A 454 -8.13 -4.05 10.21
N TYR A 455 -7.85 -3.57 11.41
CA TYR A 455 -6.55 -2.97 11.76
C TYR A 455 -5.37 -3.88 11.37
N ARG A 456 -5.50 -5.20 11.47
CA ARG A 456 -4.44 -6.16 11.05
C ARG A 456 -4.21 -6.21 9.55
N GLU A 457 -5.27 -6.17 8.74
CA GLU A 457 -5.15 -6.13 7.28
C GLU A 457 -4.51 -4.80 6.87
N VAL A 458 -4.98 -3.72 7.49
CA VAL A 458 -4.55 -2.35 7.22
C VAL A 458 -3.07 -2.13 7.58
N SER A 459 -2.62 -2.64 8.73
CA SER A 459 -1.24 -2.49 9.21
C SER A 459 -0.19 -3.17 8.32
N THR A 460 -0.62 -4.15 7.52
CA THR A 460 0.22 -4.90 6.57
C THR A 460 -0.11 -4.58 5.11
N ALA A 461 -1.04 -3.65 4.87
CA ALA A 461 -1.52 -3.38 3.53
C ALA A 461 -0.45 -2.68 2.69
N VAL A 462 0.15 -1.60 3.22
CA VAL A 462 0.94 -0.64 2.45
C VAL A 462 2.37 -0.59 2.97
N CYS A 463 3.32 -0.72 2.04
CA CYS A 463 4.66 -0.22 2.26
C CYS A 463 4.74 1.24 1.81
N ASP A 464 5.50 2.05 2.54
CA ASP A 464 5.78 3.46 2.24
C ASP A 464 6.21 3.75 0.79
N THR A 465 6.90 2.80 0.16
CA THR A 465 7.47 2.91 -1.20
C THR A 465 6.49 2.52 -2.32
N ASP A 466 5.28 2.04 -1.99
CA ASP A 466 4.29 1.60 -2.99
C ASP A 466 3.28 2.69 -3.36
N ILE A 467 3.75 3.71 -4.09
CA ILE A 467 2.90 4.81 -4.57
C ILE A 467 1.74 4.36 -5.46
N VAL A 468 1.85 3.18 -6.11
CA VAL A 468 0.79 2.68 -6.98
C VAL A 468 -0.31 1.98 -6.19
N ALA A 469 0.04 1.32 -5.08
CA ALA A 469 -0.94 0.85 -4.13
C ALA A 469 -1.50 1.98 -3.25
N ALA A 470 -0.79 3.11 -3.10
CA ALA A 470 -1.21 4.24 -2.28
C ALA A 470 -2.51 4.90 -2.76
N ILE A 471 -2.78 4.99 -4.07
CA ILE A 471 -3.96 5.70 -4.60
C ILE A 471 -5.29 4.95 -4.33
N PRO A 472 -5.46 3.66 -4.72
CA PRO A 472 -6.68 2.92 -4.41
C PRO A 472 -6.94 2.82 -2.91
N ARG A 473 -5.85 2.73 -2.14
CA ARG A 473 -5.87 2.58 -0.70
C ARG A 473 -6.20 3.89 0.00
N ALA A 474 -5.57 5.02 -0.34
CA ALA A 474 -5.97 6.33 0.16
C ALA A 474 -7.46 6.63 -0.11
N VAL A 475 -8.01 6.18 -1.25
CA VAL A 475 -9.45 6.28 -1.55
C VAL A 475 -10.30 5.34 -0.68
N ALA A 476 -9.83 4.12 -0.41
CA ALA A 476 -10.50 3.19 0.50
C ALA A 476 -10.38 3.63 1.97
N MET A 477 -9.32 4.37 2.31
CA MET A 477 -8.91 4.71 3.67
C MET A 477 -9.42 6.08 4.14
N SER A 478 -9.58 7.04 3.23
CA SER A 478 -10.29 8.32 3.46
C SER A 478 -11.76 8.16 3.89
N ARG A 479 -12.24 6.93 4.05
CA ARG A 479 -13.64 6.56 4.25
C ARG A 479 -13.88 5.52 5.34
N PHE A 480 -12.86 5.17 6.12
CA PHE A 480 -13.03 4.35 7.33
C PHE A 480 -13.79 5.05 8.47
N GLY A 481 -14.26 6.29 8.26
CA GLY A 481 -14.76 7.13 9.35
C GLY A 481 -13.63 7.40 10.35
N ALA A 482 -13.98 7.59 11.62
CA ALA A 482 -12.99 7.59 12.68
C ALA A 482 -12.45 6.17 12.87
N PHE A 483 -11.14 5.97 12.71
CA PHE A 483 -10.48 4.68 13.00
C PHE A 483 -10.63 4.30 14.48
N PHE A 484 -10.55 5.30 15.34
CA PHE A 484 -10.82 5.18 16.77
C PHE A 484 -12.26 5.58 17.11
N ALA A 485 -12.89 4.82 18.00
CA ALA A 485 -14.19 5.13 18.60
C ALA A 485 -14.07 6.22 19.68
N VAL A 486 -12.93 6.27 20.36
CA VAL A 486 -12.59 7.26 21.39
C VAL A 486 -11.13 7.66 21.23
N ASP A 487 -10.75 8.80 21.80
CA ASP A 487 -9.34 9.17 21.91
C ASP A 487 -8.57 8.08 22.68
N PRO A 488 -7.52 7.45 22.11
CA PRO A 488 -6.69 6.47 22.82
C PRO A 488 -6.12 6.98 24.15
N MET A 489 -5.84 8.29 24.22
CA MET A 489 -5.36 8.90 25.46
C MET A 489 -6.43 8.97 26.53
N SER A 490 -7.73 8.80 26.21
CA SER A 490 -8.78 8.75 27.23
C SER A 490 -8.82 7.43 28.00
N ASP A 491 -8.29 6.35 27.44
CA ASP A 491 -8.19 5.03 28.07
C ASP A 491 -6.89 4.93 28.91
N PRO A 492 -6.94 4.51 30.19
CA PRO A 492 -5.77 4.50 31.06
C PRO A 492 -4.70 3.50 30.64
N ASP A 493 -5.09 2.34 30.10
CA ASP A 493 -4.14 1.30 29.70
C ASP A 493 -3.41 1.71 28.41
N TRP A 494 -4.14 2.31 27.46
CA TRP A 494 -3.55 2.88 26.25
C TRP A 494 -2.68 4.10 26.52
N ARG A 495 -3.11 5.02 27.41
CA ARG A 495 -2.29 6.15 27.84
C ARG A 495 -0.96 5.65 28.41
N ALA A 496 -0.98 4.69 29.32
CA ALA A 496 0.24 4.14 29.92
C ALA A 496 1.17 3.51 28.87
N ALA A 497 0.62 2.77 27.89
CA ALA A 497 1.40 2.18 26.81
C ALA A 497 2.04 3.23 25.87
N LEU A 498 1.34 4.32 25.57
CA LEU A 498 1.85 5.41 24.74
C LEU A 498 2.90 6.25 25.48
N GLU A 499 2.68 6.55 26.77
CA GLU A 499 3.61 7.30 27.61
C GLU A 499 4.93 6.54 27.86
N ASP A 500 4.89 5.21 27.92
CA ASP A 500 6.08 4.35 28.03
C ASP A 500 6.96 4.37 26.76
N ASN A 501 6.44 4.89 25.64
CA ASN A 501 7.17 5.05 24.37
C ASN A 501 7.42 6.52 24.00
N ARG A 502 7.50 7.41 24.98
CA ARG A 502 8.00 8.78 24.78
C ARG A 502 9.53 8.81 24.72
N ALA A 503 10.09 9.85 24.12
CA ALA A 503 11.53 10.07 24.10
C ALA A 503 12.08 10.12 25.53
N PRO A 504 13.12 9.34 25.86
CA PRO A 504 13.63 9.24 27.22
C PRO A 504 14.33 10.54 27.65
N ASP A 505 14.72 10.59 28.92
CA ASP A 505 15.72 11.55 29.36
C ASP A 505 17.12 11.08 28.94
N MET A 506 18.00 11.99 28.56
CA MET A 506 19.35 11.61 28.15
C MET A 506 20.30 11.43 29.35
N PRO A 507 21.16 10.40 29.34
CA PRO A 507 22.25 10.29 30.31
C PRO A 507 23.16 11.52 30.27
N PRO A 508 23.77 11.91 31.41
CA PRO A 508 24.63 13.08 31.47
C PRO A 508 25.77 13.04 30.45
N GLY A 509 25.95 14.15 29.72
CA GLY A 509 27.06 14.33 28.77
C GLY A 509 26.87 13.68 27.40
N VAL A 510 25.77 12.99 27.12
CA VAL A 510 25.46 12.48 25.77
C VAL A 510 25.04 13.65 24.86
N PRO A 511 25.80 13.97 23.80
CA PRO A 511 25.42 15.03 22.87
C PRO A 511 24.23 14.63 22.00
N VAL A 512 23.29 15.55 21.80
CA VAL A 512 22.08 15.36 20.99
C VAL A 512 22.00 16.41 19.89
N LEU A 513 21.70 15.98 18.66
CA LEU A 513 21.27 16.85 17.58
C LEU A 513 19.82 16.55 17.21
N LEU A 514 18.92 17.52 17.36
CA LEU A 514 17.53 17.42 16.95
C LEU A 514 17.32 18.21 15.66
N ALA A 515 16.96 17.53 14.58
CA ALA A 515 16.64 18.15 13.29
C ALA A 515 15.12 18.14 13.05
N GLN A 516 14.58 19.18 12.44
CA GLN A 516 13.13 19.29 12.19
C GLN A 516 12.83 20.16 10.98
N GLY A 517 12.01 19.65 10.06
CA GLY A 517 11.42 20.45 8.98
C GLY A 517 10.37 21.41 9.51
N THR A 518 10.38 22.67 9.06
CA THR A 518 9.46 23.71 9.55
C THR A 518 8.02 23.54 9.04
N GLU A 519 7.84 22.81 7.95
CA GLU A 519 6.54 22.52 7.31
C GLU A 519 6.10 21.06 7.55
N ASP A 520 6.62 20.41 8.59
CA ASP A 520 6.24 19.04 8.95
C ASP A 520 4.83 19.02 9.55
N GLU A 521 3.89 18.41 8.81
CA GLU A 521 2.50 18.26 9.25
C GLU A 521 2.24 16.94 10.00
N LEU A 522 3.13 15.95 9.88
CA LEU A 522 2.95 14.64 10.53
C LEU A 522 3.54 14.62 11.94
N VAL A 523 4.74 15.17 12.10
CA VAL A 523 5.38 15.44 13.39
C VAL A 523 5.60 16.95 13.50
N PRO A 524 4.57 17.70 13.96
CA PRO A 524 4.64 19.14 14.00
C PRO A 524 5.86 19.68 14.78
N PRO A 525 6.51 20.75 14.29
CA PRO A 525 7.74 21.32 14.87
C PRO A 525 7.70 21.60 16.38
N ARG A 526 6.51 21.87 16.92
CA ARG A 526 6.28 22.13 18.35
C ARG A 526 6.71 20.97 19.25
N PHE A 527 6.64 19.71 18.79
CA PHE A 527 7.02 18.56 19.59
C PHE A 527 8.55 18.48 19.72
N THR A 528 9.28 18.66 18.62
CA THR A 528 10.74 18.77 18.66
C THR A 528 11.20 19.98 19.45
N ARG A 529 10.49 21.13 19.37
CA ARG A 529 10.79 22.29 20.23
C ARG A 529 10.63 21.96 21.71
N SER A 530 9.54 21.30 22.09
CA SER A 530 9.29 20.89 23.48
C SER A 530 10.37 19.93 23.98
N LEU A 531 10.89 19.06 23.11
CA LEU A 531 12.01 18.17 23.42
C LEU A 531 13.33 18.94 23.62
N VAL A 532 13.63 19.92 22.77
CA VAL A 532 14.79 20.82 22.94
C VAL A 532 14.72 21.51 24.29
N ASP A 533 13.57 22.12 24.62
CA ASP A 533 13.38 22.85 25.88
C ASP A 533 13.57 21.93 27.10
N ARG A 534 13.03 20.70 27.06
CA ARG A 534 13.21 19.69 28.12
C ARG A 534 14.68 19.32 28.29
N TYR A 535 15.39 19.02 27.20
CA TYR A 535 16.81 18.65 27.25
C TYR A 535 17.70 19.79 27.74
N CYS A 536 17.42 21.03 27.32
CA CYS A 536 18.11 22.20 27.84
C CYS A 536 17.88 22.40 29.34
N ALA A 537 16.64 22.23 29.82
CA ALA A 537 16.33 22.33 31.26
C ALA A 537 17.04 21.27 32.11
N MET A 538 17.40 20.13 31.50
CA MET A 538 18.15 19.04 32.14
C MET A 538 19.68 19.17 32.02
N GLY A 539 20.18 20.18 31.28
CA GLY A 539 21.61 20.35 31.01
C GLY A 539 22.18 19.33 30.02
N THR A 540 21.33 18.68 29.21
CA THR A 540 21.79 17.84 28.10
C THR A 540 22.39 18.71 27.00
N PRO A 541 23.61 18.40 26.48
CA PRO A 541 24.20 19.15 25.37
C PRO A 541 23.39 18.93 24.09
N VAL A 542 22.49 19.87 23.76
CA VAL A 542 21.58 19.76 22.62
C VAL A 542 21.81 20.85 21.59
N ALA A 543 21.91 20.43 20.33
CA ALA A 543 21.87 21.30 19.15
C ALA A 543 20.52 21.10 18.43
N ALA A 544 19.96 22.19 17.89
CA ALA A 544 18.74 22.16 17.09
C ALA A 544 19.04 22.62 15.66
N LEU A 545 18.57 21.85 14.69
CA LEU A 545 18.65 22.12 13.25
C LEU A 545 17.24 22.27 12.68
N TRP A 546 16.85 23.49 12.30
CA TRP A 546 15.56 23.76 11.68
C TRP A 546 15.73 23.84 10.16
N LEU A 547 15.04 22.96 9.43
CA LEU A 547 15.11 22.87 7.97
C LEU A 547 13.93 23.64 7.36
N ASP A 548 14.22 24.81 6.78
CA ASP A 548 13.18 25.70 6.27
C ASP A 548 12.49 25.15 5.00
N GLY A 549 11.16 25.19 4.97
CA GLY A 549 10.34 24.72 3.84
C GLY A 549 10.29 23.19 3.69
N VAL A 550 10.88 22.44 4.62
CA VAL A 550 10.95 20.98 4.57
C VAL A 550 9.76 20.36 5.29
N GLY A 551 9.01 19.51 4.59
CA GLY A 551 7.94 18.67 5.14
C GLY A 551 8.45 17.34 5.71
N HIS A 552 7.54 16.49 6.21
CA HIS A 552 7.91 15.25 6.92
C HIS A 552 8.83 14.32 6.11
N ASP A 553 8.51 14.08 4.84
CA ASP A 553 9.26 13.17 3.97
C ASP A 553 10.67 13.68 3.62
N GLY A 554 10.89 15.00 3.74
CA GLY A 554 12.19 15.63 3.57
C GLY A 554 13.06 15.59 4.83
N SER A 555 12.60 15.00 5.93
CA SER A 555 13.38 14.89 7.18
C SER A 555 14.74 14.18 7.00
N SER A 556 14.89 13.33 5.97
CA SER A 556 16.17 12.71 5.61
C SER A 556 17.22 13.68 5.05
N GLU A 557 16.81 14.88 4.63
CA GLU A 557 17.69 15.98 4.19
C GLU A 557 18.59 16.52 5.30
N ALA A 558 18.28 16.22 6.57
CA ALA A 558 19.16 16.51 7.70
C ALA A 558 20.53 15.79 7.63
N GLY A 559 20.60 14.68 6.89
CA GLY A 559 21.73 13.77 6.87
C GLY A 559 23.10 14.43 6.70
N PRO A 560 23.35 15.22 5.65
CA PRO A 560 24.63 15.89 5.44
C PRO A 560 25.09 16.73 6.65
N SER A 561 24.19 17.53 7.24
CA SER A 561 24.48 18.33 8.44
C SER A 561 24.70 17.45 9.67
N VAL A 562 23.96 16.36 9.81
CA VAL A 562 24.17 15.36 10.87
C VAL A 562 25.56 14.72 10.76
N LEU A 563 25.98 14.34 9.55
CA LEU A 563 27.32 13.78 9.33
C LEU A 563 28.41 14.81 9.66
N GLU A 564 28.21 16.07 9.29
CA GLU A 564 29.13 17.16 9.64
C GLU A 564 29.24 17.36 11.15
N TRP A 565 28.11 17.37 11.86
CA TRP A 565 28.06 17.46 13.31
C TRP A 565 28.82 16.32 13.99
N PHE A 566 28.59 15.06 13.58
CA PHE A 566 29.35 13.92 14.09
C PHE A 566 30.86 14.01 13.79
N GLY A 567 31.24 14.59 12.65
CA GLY A 567 32.64 14.71 12.23
C GLY A 567 33.40 15.86 12.89
N SER A 568 32.72 16.96 13.22
CA SER A 568 33.33 18.17 13.79
C SER A 568 33.56 18.06 15.29
N GLY A 569 32.77 17.25 16.00
CA GLY A 569 32.81 17.17 17.46
C GLY A 569 32.37 18.48 18.15
N SER A 570 31.84 19.46 17.40
CA SER A 570 31.35 20.73 17.94
C SER A 570 29.83 20.65 18.11
N VAL A 571 29.37 20.64 19.35
CA VAL A 571 27.97 20.93 19.67
C VAL A 571 27.85 22.44 19.68
N GLN A 572 27.25 23.01 18.65
CA GLN A 572 26.77 24.38 18.77
C GLN A 572 25.52 24.30 19.64
N GLU A 573 25.71 24.43 20.96
CA GLU A 573 24.64 24.39 21.95
C GLU A 573 23.70 25.56 21.67
N ASN A 574 22.44 25.22 21.36
CA ASN A 574 21.41 26.20 21.06
C ASN A 574 20.38 26.30 22.20
N CYS A 575 20.82 26.05 23.43
CA CYS A 575 19.98 26.25 24.61
C CYS A 575 19.81 27.75 24.90
N PRO A 576 18.57 28.23 25.10
CA PRO A 576 18.31 29.63 25.40
C PRO A 576 18.83 30.09 26.77
#